data_AF-A0A520NQZ5-F1
#
_entry.id   AF-A0A520NQZ5-F1
#
_cell.length_a   1.000
_cell.length_b   1.000
_cell.length_c   1.000
_cell.angle_alpha   90.00
_cell.angle_beta   90.00
_cell.angle_gamma   90.00
#
_symmetry.space_group_name_H-M   'P 1'
#
loop_
_entity.id
_entity.type
_entity.pdbx_description
1 polymer ?
#
loop_
_entity_poly.entity_id
_entity_poly.type
_entity_poly.pdbx_seq_one_letter_code
_entity_poly.pdbx_strand_id
1 'polypeptide(L)' 'MKTNPKADQSEDPIAKERLRLWLKLLKASSLIEDEIRRRLRAEFKSTLPRFDVMSALERAPEGLKMSEISKRLRVS' A
#
# COMPACT_ATOMS: atom_id res chain seq x y z
N MET A 1 -7.30 -4.69 -53.04
CA MET A 1 -7.95 -5.24 -51.83
C MET A 1 -7.10 -4.85 -50.62
N LYS A 2 -7.40 -3.73 -49.95
CA LYS A 2 -6.68 -3.30 -48.74
C LYS A 2 -7.58 -3.63 -47.54
N THR A 3 -7.24 -4.68 -46.80
CA THR A 3 -7.89 -5.02 -45.53
C THR A 3 -7.35 -4.07 -44.46
N ASN A 4 -8.16 -3.08 -44.10
CA ASN A 4 -7.88 -2.18 -43.00
C ASN A 4 -8.25 -2.88 -41.68
N PRO A 5 -7.33 -3.07 -40.72
CA PRO A 5 -7.68 -3.58 -39.41
C PRO A 5 -8.33 -2.41 -38.65
N LYS A 6 -9.67 -2.37 -38.63
CA LYS A 6 -10.38 -1.44 -37.75
C LYS A 6 -10.17 -1.91 -36.31
N ALA A 7 -9.26 -1.21 -35.66
CA ALA A 7 -9.28 -0.76 -34.28
C ALA A 7 -9.92 -1.72 -33.27
N ASP A 8 -9.05 -2.32 -32.45
CA ASP A 8 -9.40 -2.82 -31.12
C ASP A 8 -9.94 -1.64 -30.27
N GLN A 9 -11.24 -1.39 -30.36
CA GLN A 9 -11.97 -0.41 -29.57
C GLN A 9 -12.87 -1.12 -28.57
N SER A 10 -12.26 -1.89 -27.68
CA SER A 10 -12.90 -2.29 -26.44
C SER A 10 -12.31 -1.50 -25.25
N GLU A 11 -12.37 -0.16 -25.29
CA GLU A 11 -12.27 0.62 -24.05
C GLU A 11 -13.52 0.32 -23.22
N ASP A 12 -13.45 -0.69 -22.35
CA ASP A 12 -14.44 -0.92 -21.29
C ASP A 12 -14.48 0.35 -20.42
N PRO A 13 -15.55 1.18 -20.48
CA PRO A 13 -15.62 2.42 -19.71
C PRO A 13 -15.51 2.15 -18.21
N ILE A 14 -15.96 0.98 -17.76
CA ILE A 14 -15.90 0.54 -16.37
C ILE A 14 -14.44 0.25 -15.97
N ALA A 15 -13.60 -0.26 -16.87
CA ALA A 15 -12.17 -0.45 -16.59
C ALA A 15 -11.45 0.86 -16.28
N LYS A 16 -11.77 1.91 -17.04
CA LYS A 16 -11.21 3.26 -16.84
C LYS A 16 -11.67 3.87 -15.52
N GLU A 17 -12.93 3.68 -15.16
CA GLU A 17 -13.48 4.13 -13.87
C GLU A 17 -12.88 3.38 -12.68
N ARG A 18 -12.75 2.05 -12.76
CA ARG A 18 -12.07 1.23 -11.73
C ARG A 18 -10.62 1.70 -11.52
N LEU A 19 -9.88 1.97 -12.59
CA LEU A 19 -8.51 2.48 -12.50
C LEU A 19 -8.47 3.85 -11.80
N ARG A 20 -9.35 4.79 -12.18
CA ARG A 20 -9.43 6.10 -11.53
C ARG A 20 -9.76 5.98 -10.04
N LEU A 21 -10.67 5.07 -9.68
CA LEU A 21 -11.00 4.79 -8.28
C LEU A 21 -9.77 4.27 -7.52
N TRP A 22 -9.06 3.29 -8.09
CA TRP A 22 -7.82 2.78 -7.50
C TRP A 22 -6.77 3.87 -7.28
N LEU A 23 -6.57 4.76 -8.25
CA LEU A 23 -5.64 5.88 -8.11
C LEU A 23 -6.06 6.86 -7.02
N LYS A 24 -7.37 7.13 -6.88
CA LYS A 24 -7.90 7.97 -5.79
C LYS A 24 -7.68 7.32 -4.43
N LEU A 25 -7.92 6.01 -4.30
CA LEU A 25 -7.68 5.25 -3.07
C LEU A 25 -6.19 5.23 -2.72
N LEU A 26 -5.32 4.99 -3.71
CA LEU A 26 -3.87 5.03 -3.52
C LEU A 26 -3.42 6.41 -3.01
N LYS A 27 -3.89 7.48 -3.65
CA LYS A 27 -3.56 8.86 -3.23
C LYS A 27 -4.04 9.15 -1.81
N ALA A 28 -5.26 8.77 -1.47
CA ALA A 28 -5.80 8.95 -0.12
C ALA A 28 -4.97 8.16 0.92
N SER A 29 -4.63 6.92 0.61
CA SER A 29 -3.77 6.08 1.47
C SER A 29 -2.40 6.71 1.67
N SER A 30 -1.76 7.20 0.60
CA SER A 30 -0.45 7.85 0.69
C SER A 30 -0.48 9.10 1.56
N LEU A 31 -1.51 9.93 1.44
CA LEU A 31 -1.65 11.14 2.26
C LEU A 31 -1.79 10.81 3.76
N ILE A 32 -2.58 9.78 4.08
CA ILE A 32 -2.74 9.32 5.47
C ILE A 32 -1.40 8.79 6.00
N GLU A 33 -0.71 7.97 5.20
CA GLU A 33 0.56 7.37 5.60
C GLU A 33 1.65 8.44 5.84
N ASP A 34 1.72 9.45 4.98
CA ASP A 34 2.67 10.55 5.11
C ASP A 34 2.43 11.37 6.38
N GLU A 35 1.16 11.64 6.71
CA GLU A 35 0.81 12.35 7.94
C GLU A 35 1.16 11.51 9.18
N ILE A 36 0.89 10.20 9.16
CA ILE A 36 1.28 9.30 10.26
C ILE A 36 2.81 9.28 10.42
N ARG A 37 3.56 9.13 9.33
CA ARG A 37 5.04 9.16 9.35
C ARG A 37 5.56 10.48 9.91
N ARG A 38 4.95 11.61 9.52
CA ARG A 38 5.31 12.94 10.01
C ARG A 38 5.13 13.03 11.52
N ARG A 39 3.96 12.63 12.04
CA ARG A 39 3.67 12.64 13.49
C ARG A 39 4.58 11.70 14.26
N LEU A 40 4.79 10.47 13.79
CA LEU A 40 5.71 9.52 14.43
C LEU A 40 7.13 10.07 14.58
N ARG A 41 7.63 10.78 13.56
CA ARG A 41 8.96 11.41 13.62
C ARG A 41 8.97 12.61 14.57
N ALA A 42 7.97 13.48 14.48
CA ALA A 42 7.91 14.73 15.25
C ALA A 42 7.69 14.48 16.75
N GLU A 43 6.75 13.60 17.09
CA GLU A 43 6.26 13.43 18.46
C GLU A 43 6.96 12.28 19.19
N PHE A 44 7.39 11.24 18.46
CA PHE A 44 7.90 10.00 19.06
C PHE A 44 9.34 9.65 18.65
N LYS A 45 9.98 10.47 17.81
CA LYS A 45 11.31 10.17 17.23
C LYS A 45 11.37 8.78 16.58
N SER A 46 10.24 8.31 16.06
CA SER A 46 10.08 6.96 15.52
C SER A 46 9.73 6.98 14.03
N THR A 47 9.61 5.80 13.44
CA THR A 47 9.21 5.60 12.05
C THR A 47 8.07 4.61 11.99
N LEU A 48 7.27 4.68 10.92
CA LEU A 48 6.17 3.74 10.70
C LEU A 48 6.65 2.27 10.70
N PRO A 49 7.74 1.88 9.99
CA PRO A 49 8.24 0.50 10.06
C PRO A 49 8.66 0.05 11.47
N ARG A 50 9.28 0.94 12.26
CA ARG A 50 9.66 0.60 13.65
C ARG A 50 8.42 0.39 14.50
N PHE A 51 7.42 1.25 14.36
CA PHE A 51 6.13 1.09 15.04
C PHE A 51 5.48 -0.24 14.66
N ASP A 52 5.45 -0.59 13.37
CA ASP A 52 4.82 -1.82 12.92
C ASP A 52 5.46 -3.06 13.55
N VAL A 53 6.81 -3.12 13.60
CA VAL A 53 7.56 -4.18 14.30
C VAL A 53 7.18 -4.24 15.79
N MET A 54 7.22 -3.10 16.49
CA MET A 54 6.93 -3.06 17.93
C MET A 54 5.49 -3.48 18.22
N SER A 55 4.53 -3.06 17.39
CA SER A 55 3.12 -3.43 17.52
C SER A 55 2.86 -4.92 17.24
N ALA A 56 3.69 -5.55 16.39
CA ALA A 56 3.62 -6.98 16.13
C ALA A 56 4.19 -7.78 17.30
N LEU A 57 5.29 -7.31 17.90
CA LEU A 57 5.90 -7.92 19.08
C LEU A 57 5.00 -7.77 20.33
N GLU A 58 4.38 -6.60 20.52
CA GLU A 58 3.48 -6.36 21.65
C GLU A 58 2.28 -7.33 21.67
N ARG A 59 1.75 -7.67 20.49
CA ARG A 59 0.64 -8.64 20.36
C ARG A 59 1.06 -10.11 20.45
N ALA A 60 2.36 -10.39 20.54
CA ALA A 60 2.93 -11.74 20.56
C ALA A 60 3.87 -11.88 21.77
N PRO A 61 3.32 -12.07 22.99
CA PRO A 61 4.10 -12.02 24.23
C PRO A 61 5.17 -13.12 24.34
N GLU A 62 4.98 -14.25 23.66
CA GLU A 62 5.99 -15.32 23.47
C GLU A 62 7.15 -14.96 22.53
N GLY A 63 7.09 -13.77 21.90
CA GLY A 63 8.05 -13.31 20.90
C GLY A 63 7.74 -13.84 19.50
N LEU A 64 8.38 -13.24 18.49
CA LEU A 64 8.26 -13.62 17.09
C LEU A 64 9.63 -13.86 16.47
N LYS A 65 9.75 -14.90 15.64
CA LYS A 65 10.93 -15.09 14.80
C LYS A 65 10.99 -14.02 13.72
N MET A 66 12.20 -13.68 13.28
CA MET A 66 12.40 -12.70 12.19
C MET A 66 11.62 -13.05 10.91
N SER A 67 11.57 -14.33 10.55
CA SER A 67 10.80 -14.80 9.38
C SER A 67 9.29 -14.54 9.51
N GLU A 68 8.77 -14.58 10.74
CA GLU A 68 7.36 -14.34 11.03
C GLU A 68 7.04 -12.85 11.07
N ILE A 69 7.97 -12.02 11.55
CA ILE A 69 7.87 -10.56 11.50
C ILE A 69 7.87 -10.09 10.05
N SER A 70 8.85 -10.52 9.24
CA SER A 70 8.92 -10.12 7.82
C SER A 70 7.66 -10.49 7.05
N LYS A 71 7.13 -11.71 7.26
CA LYS A 71 5.89 -12.16 6.62
C LYS A 71 4.69 -11.30 7.02
N ARG A 72 4.55 -10.93 8.30
CA ARG A 72 3.44 -10.08 8.78
C ARG A 72 3.53 -8.66 8.26
N LEU A 73 4.73 -8.11 8.19
CA LEU A 73 4.97 -6.74 7.73
C LEU A 73 5.00 -6.60 6.20
N ARG A 74 4.89 -7.73 5.46
CA ARG A 74 4.97 -7.78 3.99
C ARG A 74 6.21 -7.10 3.42
N VAL A 75 7.28 -7.03 4.21
CA VAL A 75 8.62 -6.65 3.74
C VAL A 75 9.28 -7.91 3.21
N SER A 76 9.72 -7.85 1.94
CA SER A 76 10.55 -8.87 1.30
C SER A 76 12.01 -8.53 1.50
#